data_AF-A0A950B063-F1
#
_entry.id   AF-A0A950B063-F1
#
_cell.length_a   1.000
_cell.length_b   1.000
_cell.length_c   1.000
_cell.angle_alpha   90.00
_cell.angle_beta   90.00
_cell.angle_gamma   90.00
#
_symmetry.space_group_name_H-M   'P 1'
#
loop_
_entity.id
_entity.type
_entity.pdbx_description
1 polymer ?
#
loop_
_entity_poly.entity_id
_entity_poly.type
_entity_poly.pdbx_seq_one_letter_code
_entity_poly.pdbx_strand_id
1 'polypeptide(L)'
;VIVAGQVSGVDAMAISQMAGRQLPFMTIIVLFWLMAIMDGWRGVKETWPAVLVGGGSFALGQFLTANYIGPELPDITSAIFALVVLTSFLKFWQPKRIFRFDTEPSAVKATAAAPVKLTAGVVLKAWSPFIILTAMVTIWSLKPFKALFASGGALAGTVVNIPVPMLHNLVQKMPPVVAAATPYGAVYSFNWLSATGTAILIAAVLAILLLRLKPAVAVKTLGETFRELALPIYSIGMVLAFAFIANYSGLSTTLAMALAHTGKAFAFFSPFLGWIGVFLTGSDTSANALFGALQATTAAQLGLPEVLAVTANTTGGVTGKMISPQSIAIACAAVGLAGKESDLFRFTVKHSLAFLVLIGIICTLQAYVFPWMIPTT
;
A
#
# COMPACT_ATOMS: atom_id res chain seq x y z
N VAL A 1 -5.45 -1.44 2.07
CA VAL A 1 -5.69 -2.54 3.03
C VAL A 1 -6.53 -2.11 4.23
N ILE A 2 -6.02 -1.33 5.19
CA ILE A 2 -6.77 -0.97 6.42
C ILE A 2 -8.12 -0.32 6.10
N VAL A 3 -8.11 0.74 5.29
CA VAL A 3 -9.35 1.43 4.87
C VAL A 3 -10.28 0.50 4.09
N ALA A 4 -9.73 -0.38 3.25
CA ALA A 4 -10.51 -1.36 2.51
C ALA A 4 -11.28 -2.27 3.48
N GLY A 5 -10.62 -2.76 4.54
CA GLY A 5 -11.27 -3.57 5.57
C GLY A 5 -12.31 -2.79 6.37
N GLN A 6 -12.03 -1.53 6.72
CA GLN A 6 -12.98 -0.67 7.44
C GLN A 6 -14.29 -0.44 6.68
N VAL A 7 -14.22 -0.18 5.37
CA VAL A 7 -15.43 0.11 4.58
C VAL A 7 -16.14 -1.15 4.11
N SER A 8 -15.41 -2.24 3.86
CA SER A 8 -16.00 -3.51 3.40
C SER A 8 -16.49 -4.41 4.53
N GLY A 9 -15.94 -4.29 5.73
CA GLY A 9 -16.15 -5.24 6.82
C GLY A 9 -15.29 -6.49 6.74
N VAL A 10 -14.47 -6.65 5.69
CA VAL A 10 -13.52 -7.76 5.57
C VAL A 10 -12.30 -7.51 6.47
N ASP A 11 -11.82 -8.56 7.13
CA ASP A 11 -10.66 -8.45 8.02
C ASP A 11 -9.42 -7.88 7.30
N ALA A 12 -8.81 -6.86 7.88
CA ALA A 12 -7.67 -6.16 7.28
C ALA A 12 -6.42 -7.04 7.19
N MET A 13 -6.25 -8.00 8.11
CA MET A 13 -5.13 -8.94 8.06
C MET A 13 -5.31 -9.96 6.93
N ALA A 14 -6.54 -10.42 6.68
CA ALA A 14 -6.83 -11.29 5.55
C ALA A 14 -6.61 -10.58 4.20
N ILE A 15 -7.04 -9.32 4.08
CA ILE A 15 -6.72 -8.50 2.89
C ILE A 15 -5.19 -8.34 2.75
N SER A 16 -4.47 -8.14 3.85
CA SER A 16 -3.01 -8.06 3.87
C SER A 16 -2.36 -9.35 3.35
N GLN A 17 -2.77 -10.50 3.91
CA GLN A 17 -2.30 -11.82 3.50
C GLN A 17 -2.54 -12.06 2.01
N MET A 18 -3.74 -11.74 1.53
CA MET A 18 -4.11 -11.90 0.14
C MET A 18 -3.28 -10.99 -0.77
N ALA A 19 -3.08 -9.72 -0.42
CA ALA A 19 -2.23 -8.79 -1.16
C ALA A 19 -0.77 -9.29 -1.18
N GLY A 20 -0.28 -9.78 -0.04
CA GLY A 20 1.02 -10.43 0.11
C GLY A 20 1.16 -11.73 -0.66
N ARG A 21 0.09 -12.31 -1.20
CA ARG A 21 0.12 -13.48 -2.09
C ARG A 21 -0.07 -13.11 -3.57
N GLN A 22 -0.24 -11.82 -3.88
CA GLN A 22 -0.39 -11.30 -5.24
C GLN A 22 0.79 -10.41 -5.64
N LEU A 23 1.09 -9.39 -4.83
CA LEU A 23 2.07 -8.35 -5.14
C LEU A 23 3.52 -8.85 -5.24
N PRO A 24 4.00 -9.85 -4.48
CA PRO A 24 5.38 -10.31 -4.61
C PRO A 24 5.76 -10.78 -6.03
N PHE A 25 4.81 -11.39 -6.76
CA PHE A 25 5.02 -11.75 -8.17
C PHE A 25 5.22 -10.51 -9.04
N MET A 26 4.40 -9.48 -8.82
CA MET A 26 4.48 -8.21 -9.54
C MET A 26 5.80 -7.49 -9.25
N THR A 27 6.24 -7.46 -7.99
CA THR A 27 7.49 -6.79 -7.58
C THR A 27 8.69 -7.28 -8.39
N ILE A 28 8.85 -8.60 -8.51
CA ILE A 28 9.96 -9.18 -9.27
C ILE A 28 9.84 -8.79 -10.76
N ILE A 29 8.66 -8.95 -11.35
CA ILE A 29 8.40 -8.63 -12.76
C ILE A 29 8.67 -7.15 -13.05
N VAL A 30 8.21 -6.26 -12.18
CA VAL A 30 8.37 -4.81 -12.32
C VAL A 30 9.85 -4.41 -12.30
N LEU A 31 10.67 -4.99 -11.43
CA LEU A 31 12.10 -4.65 -11.38
C LEU A 31 12.84 -5.12 -12.64
N PHE A 32 12.53 -6.31 -13.15
CA PHE A 32 13.05 -6.75 -14.45
C PHE A 32 12.59 -5.85 -15.59
N TRP A 33 11.33 -5.46 -15.56
CA TRP A 33 10.74 -4.58 -16.56
C TRP A 33 11.36 -3.17 -16.55
N LEU A 34 11.64 -2.62 -15.37
CA LEU A 34 12.35 -1.35 -15.22
C LEU A 34 13.75 -1.40 -15.84
N MET A 35 14.50 -2.49 -15.61
CA MET A 35 15.81 -2.68 -16.26
C MET A 35 15.70 -2.78 -17.78
N ALA A 36 14.66 -3.44 -18.29
CA ALA A 36 14.39 -3.53 -19.72
C ALA A 36 14.09 -2.15 -20.34
N ILE A 37 13.39 -1.27 -19.61
CA ILE A 37 13.15 0.12 -20.06
C ILE A 37 14.45 0.94 -20.05
N MET A 38 15.32 0.75 -19.06
CA MET A 38 16.51 1.59 -18.88
C MET A 38 17.67 1.28 -19.85
N ASP A 39 18.08 0.01 -19.98
CA ASP A 39 19.24 -0.42 -20.80
C ASP A 39 18.89 -1.61 -21.71
N GLY A 40 17.60 -1.76 -22.02
CA GLY A 40 17.10 -2.82 -22.90
C GLY A 40 17.25 -4.23 -22.31
N TRP A 41 17.10 -5.23 -23.19
CA TRP A 41 17.30 -6.64 -22.82
C TRP A 41 18.74 -6.97 -22.41
N ARG A 42 19.69 -6.13 -22.83
CA ARG A 42 21.09 -6.23 -22.42
C ARG A 42 21.25 -5.92 -20.93
N GLY A 43 20.72 -4.79 -20.46
CA GLY A 43 20.77 -4.42 -19.04
C GLY A 43 20.17 -5.50 -18.15
N VAL A 44 19.06 -6.10 -18.58
CA VAL A 44 18.46 -7.27 -17.91
C VAL A 44 19.46 -8.43 -17.80
N LYS A 45 20.09 -8.85 -18.90
CA LYS A 45 21.05 -9.96 -18.89
C LYS A 45 22.31 -9.68 -18.07
N GLU A 46 22.75 -8.43 -17.99
CA GLU A 46 23.95 -8.07 -17.24
C GLU A 46 23.66 -7.93 -15.73
N THR A 47 22.43 -7.54 -15.36
CA THR A 47 22.06 -7.21 -13.97
C THR A 47 21.08 -8.18 -13.33
N TRP A 48 20.60 -9.22 -14.05
CA TRP A 48 19.61 -10.17 -13.53
C TRP A 48 19.92 -10.75 -12.15
N PRO A 49 21.19 -11.04 -11.74
CA PRO A 49 21.45 -11.56 -10.40
C PRO A 49 21.10 -10.51 -9.33
N ALA A 50 21.50 -9.26 -9.53
CA ALA A 50 21.19 -8.18 -8.60
C ALA A 50 19.69 -7.86 -8.58
N VAL A 51 19.03 -7.87 -9.73
CA VAL A 51 17.58 -7.66 -9.84
C VAL A 51 16.81 -8.77 -9.13
N LEU A 52 17.22 -10.03 -9.31
CA LEU A 52 16.59 -11.16 -8.64
C LEU A 52 16.85 -11.15 -7.13
N VAL A 53 18.06 -10.80 -6.70
CA VAL A 53 18.41 -10.70 -5.28
C VAL A 53 17.61 -9.57 -4.62
N GLY A 54 17.60 -8.37 -5.22
CA GLY A 54 16.86 -7.22 -4.69
C GLY A 54 15.34 -7.44 -4.72
N GLY A 55 14.81 -7.87 -5.86
CA GLY A 55 13.38 -8.12 -6.04
C GLY A 55 12.88 -9.32 -5.27
N GLY A 56 13.62 -10.41 -5.26
CA GLY A 56 13.29 -11.63 -4.52
C GLY A 56 13.34 -11.42 -3.01
N SER A 57 14.34 -10.71 -2.50
CA SER A 57 14.37 -10.34 -1.07
C SER A 57 13.23 -9.39 -0.70
N PHE A 58 12.92 -8.37 -1.51
CA PHE A 58 11.76 -7.51 -1.27
C PHE A 58 10.46 -8.32 -1.28
N ALA A 59 10.25 -9.14 -2.31
CA ALA A 59 9.08 -10.00 -2.46
C ALA A 59 8.91 -10.97 -1.26
N LEU A 60 10.01 -11.57 -0.80
CA LEU A 60 10.01 -12.44 0.37
C LEU A 60 9.67 -11.68 1.66
N GLY A 61 10.32 -10.53 1.89
CA GLY A 61 10.00 -9.66 3.01
C GLY A 61 8.52 -9.26 3.01
N GLN A 62 7.98 -8.96 1.83
CA GLN A 62 6.62 -8.46 1.67
C GLN A 62 5.63 -9.57 1.97
N PHE A 63 5.88 -10.77 1.43
CA PHE A 63 5.11 -11.97 1.71
C PHE A 63 5.10 -12.28 3.21
N LEU A 64 6.27 -12.34 3.87
CA LEU A 64 6.36 -12.71 5.28
C LEU A 64 5.65 -11.69 6.19
N THR A 65 5.95 -10.41 6.01
CA THR A 65 5.36 -9.36 6.85
C THR A 65 3.86 -9.26 6.64
N ALA A 66 3.39 -9.28 5.39
CA ALA A 66 1.97 -9.21 5.09
C ALA A 66 1.18 -10.42 5.59
N ASN A 67 1.80 -11.60 5.67
CA ASN A 67 1.14 -12.82 6.13
C ASN A 67 1.17 -13.04 7.65
N TYR A 68 2.22 -12.58 8.34
CA TYR A 68 2.46 -12.96 9.74
C TYR A 68 2.52 -11.78 10.72
N ILE A 69 2.83 -10.57 10.25
CA ILE A 69 3.01 -9.41 11.13
C ILE A 69 1.78 -8.51 11.09
N GLY A 70 1.43 -7.98 9.91
CA GLY A 70 0.34 -7.02 9.79
C GLY A 70 0.31 -6.25 8.48
N PRO A 71 -0.82 -5.57 8.17
CA PRO A 71 -0.97 -4.69 7.02
C PRO A 71 -0.12 -3.41 7.05
N GLU A 72 0.47 -3.05 8.19
CA GLU A 72 1.07 -1.73 8.43
C GLU A 72 2.52 -1.61 7.95
N LEU A 73 3.24 -2.72 7.89
CA LEU A 73 4.69 -2.82 7.70
C LEU A 73 5.23 -3.48 6.42
N PRO A 74 4.44 -4.14 5.55
CA PRO A 74 4.99 -4.96 4.47
C PRO A 74 6.09 -4.25 3.69
N ASP A 75 5.83 -3.04 3.19
CA ASP A 75 6.80 -2.38 2.31
C ASP A 75 8.02 -1.81 3.06
N ILE A 76 7.89 -1.39 4.32
CA ILE A 76 9.02 -0.88 5.12
C ILE A 76 10.01 -2.00 5.43
N THR A 77 9.51 -3.10 5.98
CA THR A 77 10.32 -4.27 6.34
C THR A 77 10.97 -4.90 5.11
N SER A 78 10.24 -4.98 4.00
CA SER A 78 10.73 -5.48 2.71
C SER A 78 11.83 -4.62 2.13
N ALA A 79 11.66 -3.30 2.15
CA ALA A 79 12.67 -2.36 1.64
C ALA A 79 13.98 -2.47 2.43
N ILE A 80 13.90 -2.52 3.77
CA ILE A 80 15.09 -2.66 4.63
C ILE A 80 15.77 -4.01 4.39
N PHE A 81 15.00 -5.10 4.35
CA PHE A 81 15.54 -6.43 4.09
C PHE A 81 16.20 -6.50 2.71
N ALA A 82 15.54 -5.97 1.68
CA ALA A 82 16.09 -5.93 0.33
C ALA A 82 17.36 -5.08 0.23
N LEU A 83 17.39 -3.94 0.90
CA LEU A 83 18.56 -3.06 0.96
C LEU A 83 19.76 -3.78 1.58
N VAL A 84 19.57 -4.48 2.70
CA VAL A 84 20.64 -5.23 3.38
C VAL A 84 21.13 -6.40 2.52
N VAL A 85 20.21 -7.19 1.97
CA VAL A 85 20.53 -8.37 1.15
C VAL A 85 21.24 -7.95 -0.14
N LEU A 86 20.70 -6.95 -0.86
CA LEU A 86 21.30 -6.45 -2.09
C LEU A 86 22.67 -5.81 -1.84
N THR A 87 22.81 -4.98 -0.80
CA THR A 87 24.10 -4.37 -0.46
C THR A 87 25.14 -5.43 -0.10
N SER A 88 24.75 -6.47 0.63
CA SER A 88 25.65 -7.57 0.99
C SER A 88 26.05 -8.36 -0.25
N PHE A 89 25.10 -8.66 -1.13
CA PHE A 89 25.38 -9.34 -2.40
C PHE A 89 26.33 -8.54 -3.30
N LEU A 90 26.13 -7.22 -3.40
CA LEU A 90 26.97 -6.33 -4.21
C LEU A 90 28.42 -6.18 -3.72
N LYS A 91 28.73 -6.64 -2.50
CA LYS A 91 30.12 -6.76 -2.02
C LYS A 91 30.85 -7.95 -2.64
N PHE A 92 30.12 -8.99 -3.04
CA PHE A 92 30.68 -10.22 -3.61
C PHE A 92 30.49 -10.30 -5.13
N TRP A 93 29.48 -9.62 -5.66
CA TRP A 93 29.16 -9.63 -7.09
C TRP A 93 28.96 -8.21 -7.60
N GLN A 94 29.59 -7.85 -8.72
CA GLN A 94 29.39 -6.57 -9.40
C GLN A 94 29.15 -6.81 -10.90
N PRO A 95 28.31 -6.00 -11.56
CA PRO A 95 28.09 -6.14 -13.00
C PRO A 95 29.38 -5.80 -13.76
N LYS A 96 29.62 -6.51 -14.86
CA LYS A 96 30.84 -6.31 -15.69
C LYS A 96 30.92 -4.91 -16.31
N ARG A 97 29.76 -4.28 -16.54
CA ARG A 97 29.60 -2.94 -17.08
C ARG A 97 28.74 -2.14 -16.10
N ILE A 98 29.15 -0.90 -15.86
CA ILE A 98 28.33 0.08 -15.15
C ILE A 98 27.60 0.91 -16.21
N PHE A 99 26.29 0.78 -16.30
CA PHE A 99 25.45 1.64 -17.14
C PHE A 99 25.41 3.05 -16.54
N ARG A 100 25.58 4.07 -17.40
CA ARG A 100 25.42 5.48 -17.08
C ARG A 100 24.70 6.15 -18.24
N PHE A 101 23.83 7.10 -17.96
CA PHE A 101 23.15 7.86 -18.99
C PHE A 101 24.12 8.81 -19.70
N ASP A 102 23.99 8.96 -21.01
CA ASP A 102 24.88 9.83 -21.83
C ASP A 102 24.81 11.31 -21.43
N THR A 103 23.70 11.73 -20.79
CA THR A 103 23.46 13.08 -20.29
C THR A 103 23.99 13.32 -18.88
N GLU A 104 24.46 12.28 -18.19
CA GLU A 104 25.30 12.54 -17.03
C GLU A 104 26.57 13.20 -17.57
N PRO A 105 26.92 14.42 -17.14
CA PRO A 105 28.26 14.93 -17.38
C PRO A 105 29.17 13.79 -16.98
N SER A 106 30.10 13.36 -17.84
CA SER A 106 31.19 12.50 -17.43
C SER A 106 31.75 13.15 -16.19
N ALA A 107 31.30 12.70 -15.02
CA ALA A 107 31.51 13.40 -13.78
C ALA A 107 32.97 13.18 -13.57
N VAL A 108 33.73 14.22 -13.96
CA VAL A 108 35.05 14.61 -13.51
C VAL A 108 35.53 13.55 -12.56
N LYS A 109 36.45 12.69 -13.03
CA LYS A 109 37.27 11.75 -12.24
C LYS A 109 36.88 11.97 -10.79
N ALA A 110 35.90 11.21 -10.26
CA ALA A 110 35.42 11.45 -8.91
C ALA A 110 36.69 11.57 -8.08
N THR A 111 37.04 12.82 -7.75
CA THR A 111 38.31 13.10 -7.11
C THR A 111 38.16 12.26 -5.89
N ALA A 112 39.08 11.32 -5.73
CA ALA A 112 39.06 10.38 -4.63
C ALA A 112 39.19 11.19 -3.35
N ALA A 113 38.09 11.83 -2.93
CA ALA A 113 37.82 12.19 -1.57
C ALA A 113 37.98 10.85 -0.89
N ALA A 114 39.06 10.74 -0.12
CA ALA A 114 39.41 9.53 0.58
C ALA A 114 38.12 8.94 1.14
N PRO A 115 37.81 7.65 0.88
CA PRO A 115 36.54 7.07 1.28
C PRO A 115 36.40 7.37 2.76
N VAL A 116 35.41 8.21 3.12
CA VAL A 116 35.11 8.50 4.52
C VAL A 116 34.94 7.12 5.13
N LYS A 117 35.85 6.74 6.06
CA LYS A 117 35.77 5.42 6.70
C LYS A 117 34.46 5.40 7.47
N LEU A 118 33.42 4.85 6.84
CA LEU A 118 32.11 4.67 7.42
C LEU A 118 32.27 3.61 8.50
N THR A 119 32.45 4.06 9.74
CA THR A 119 32.45 3.16 10.89
C THR A 119 31.04 2.61 11.08
N ALA A 120 30.93 1.38 11.60
CA ALA A 120 29.64 0.74 11.86
C ALA A 120 28.72 1.62 12.73
N GLY A 121 29.28 2.40 13.66
CA GLY A 121 28.53 3.33 14.49
C GLY A 121 27.91 4.51 13.72
N VAL A 122 28.61 5.05 12.71
CA VAL A 122 28.05 6.12 11.86
C VAL A 122 26.91 5.57 11.00
N VAL A 123 27.09 4.36 10.46
CA VAL A 123 26.05 3.68 9.66
C VAL A 123 24.82 3.39 10.53
N LEU A 124 25.00 2.78 11.71
CA LEU A 124 23.90 2.50 12.63
C LEU A 124 23.17 3.76 13.09
N LYS A 125 23.91 4.85 13.37
CA LYS A 125 23.31 6.12 13.74
C LYS A 125 22.48 6.71 12.60
N ALA A 126 22.96 6.65 11.37
CA ALA A 126 22.22 7.12 10.19
C ALA A 126 20.94 6.30 9.95
N TRP A 127 20.96 5.00 10.27
CA TRP A 127 19.81 4.11 10.10
C TRP A 127 18.84 4.12 11.28
N SER A 128 19.24 4.71 12.42
CA SER A 128 18.49 4.66 13.66
C SER A 128 17.03 5.13 13.55
N PRO A 129 16.65 6.17 12.76
CA PRO A 129 15.24 6.55 12.65
C PRO A 129 14.38 5.45 12.01
N PHE A 130 14.89 4.76 10.99
CA PHE A 130 14.18 3.66 10.33
C PHE A 130 14.08 2.42 11.24
N ILE A 131 15.14 2.15 12.01
CA ILE A 131 15.15 1.04 12.98
C ILE A 131 14.12 1.31 14.09
N ILE A 132 14.12 2.51 14.68
CA ILE A 132 13.17 2.91 15.72
C ILE A 132 11.74 2.85 15.19
N LEU A 133 11.48 3.43 14.01
CA LEU A 133 10.18 3.39 13.36
C LEU A 133 9.68 1.96 13.16
N THR A 134 10.53 1.10 12.59
CA THR A 134 10.18 -0.31 12.32
C THR A 134 9.88 -1.03 13.63
N ALA A 135 10.70 -0.86 14.67
CA ALA A 135 10.49 -1.47 15.97
C ALA A 135 9.18 -1.02 16.61
N MET A 136 8.92 0.29 16.65
CA MET A 136 7.72 0.87 17.25
C MET A 136 6.44 0.39 16.55
N VAL A 137 6.42 0.45 15.21
CA VAL A 137 5.26 0.00 14.44
C VAL A 137 5.08 -1.52 14.58
N THR A 138 6.17 -2.30 14.66
CA THR A 138 6.08 -3.75 14.89
C THR A 138 5.41 -4.04 16.22
N ILE A 139 5.86 -3.37 17.30
CA ILE A 139 5.25 -3.51 18.62
C ILE A 139 3.75 -3.20 18.57
N TRP A 140 3.35 -2.11 17.89
CA TRP A 140 1.93 -1.76 17.73
C TRP A 140 1.11 -2.75 16.89
N SER A 141 1.77 -3.47 15.98
CA SER A 141 1.12 -4.41 15.06
C SER A 141 0.94 -5.80 15.68
N LEU A 142 1.75 -6.15 16.67
CA LEU A 142 1.74 -7.46 17.34
C LEU A 142 0.41 -7.71 18.08
N LYS A 143 -0.10 -8.94 17.96
CA LYS A 143 -1.36 -9.38 18.61
C LYS A 143 -1.41 -9.10 20.11
N PRO A 144 -0.35 -9.38 20.92
CA PRO A 144 -0.37 -9.08 22.35
C PRO A 144 -0.57 -7.60 22.67
N PHE A 145 0.00 -6.70 21.86
CA PHE A 145 -0.16 -5.26 22.06
C PHE A 145 -1.58 -4.81 21.70
N LYS A 146 -2.10 -5.27 20.56
CA LYS A 146 -3.49 -5.00 20.15
C LYS A 146 -4.50 -5.53 21.18
N ALA A 147 -4.22 -6.68 21.81
CA ALA A 147 -5.06 -7.27 22.85
C ALA A 147 -5.20 -6.39 24.11
N LEU A 148 -4.24 -5.50 24.40
CA LEU A 148 -4.35 -4.56 25.52
C LEU A 148 -5.53 -3.59 25.35
N PHE A 149 -5.92 -3.31 24.11
CA PHE A 149 -6.98 -2.36 23.76
C PHE A 149 -8.30 -3.06 23.40
N ALA A 150 -8.30 -4.39 23.28
CA ALA A 150 -9.49 -5.18 23.03
C ALA A 150 -10.43 -5.17 24.26
N SER A 151 -11.68 -5.60 24.08
CA SER A 151 -12.65 -5.71 25.18
C SER A 151 -12.10 -6.57 26.31
N GLY A 152 -12.00 -6.02 27.53
CA GLY A 152 -11.42 -6.68 28.70
C GLY A 152 -9.89 -6.53 28.85
N GLY A 153 -9.22 -5.85 27.92
CA GLY A 153 -7.80 -5.53 28.00
C GLY A 153 -7.49 -4.39 28.98
N ALA A 154 -6.24 -4.32 29.46
CA ALA A 154 -5.80 -3.34 30.46
C ALA A 154 -5.95 -1.87 30.03
N LEU A 155 -5.97 -1.60 28.73
CA LEU A 155 -6.08 -0.26 28.13
C LEU A 155 -7.39 -0.10 27.33
N ALA A 156 -8.38 -0.98 27.51
CA ALA A 156 -9.65 -0.93 26.79
C ALA A 156 -10.37 0.43 26.97
N GLY A 157 -10.24 1.05 28.14
CA GLY A 157 -10.82 2.38 28.43
C GLY A 157 -10.27 3.53 27.56
N THR A 158 -9.18 3.31 26.83
CA THR A 158 -8.63 4.31 25.89
C THR A 158 -9.28 4.25 24.50
N VAL A 159 -10.10 3.22 24.23
CA VAL A 159 -10.88 3.08 23.00
C VAL A 159 -12.32 3.48 23.29
N VAL A 160 -12.75 4.61 22.72
CA VAL A 160 -14.09 5.14 22.93
C VAL A 160 -14.93 4.91 21.67
N ASN A 161 -15.98 4.10 21.79
CA ASN A 161 -16.94 3.87 20.72
C ASN A 161 -18.09 4.86 20.84
N ILE A 162 -18.24 5.73 19.84
CA ILE A 162 -19.24 6.79 19.80
C ILE A 162 -20.27 6.43 18.72
N PRO A 163 -21.51 6.06 19.08
CA PRO A 163 -22.58 5.87 18.11
C PRO A 163 -22.82 7.16 17.34
N VAL A 164 -22.90 7.09 16.01
CA VAL A 164 -23.11 8.27 15.18
C VAL A 164 -24.55 8.78 15.41
N PRO A 165 -24.74 10.01 15.91
CA PRO A 165 -26.07 10.56 16.15
C PRO A 165 -26.90 10.54 14.87
N MET A 166 -28.19 10.23 14.98
CA MET A 166 -29.15 10.26 13.87
C MET A 166 -28.82 9.32 12.69
N LEU A 167 -27.94 8.33 12.88
CA LEU A 167 -27.63 7.33 11.86
C LEU A 167 -27.52 5.91 12.42
N HIS A 168 -26.98 5.75 13.63
CA HIS A 168 -26.76 4.43 14.23
C HIS A 168 -28.03 3.57 14.25
N ASN A 169 -28.01 2.43 13.55
CA ASN A 169 -29.11 1.47 13.43
C ASN A 169 -30.41 2.00 12.80
N LEU A 170 -30.40 3.20 12.19
CA LEU A 170 -31.57 3.74 11.49
C LEU A 170 -31.69 3.24 10.04
N VAL A 171 -30.57 2.83 9.44
CA VAL A 171 -30.54 2.18 8.14
C VAL A 171 -30.60 0.67 8.34
N GLN A 172 -31.30 -0.06 7.47
CA GLN A 172 -31.32 -1.53 7.47
C GLN A 172 -30.70 -2.06 6.18
N LYS A 173 -29.88 -3.10 6.29
CA LYS A 173 -29.48 -3.93 5.16
C LYS A 173 -30.64 -4.89 4.86
N MET A 174 -31.03 -4.99 3.60
CA MET A 174 -32.17 -5.80 3.13
C MET A 174 -31.70 -6.96 2.24
N PRO A 175 -32.49 -8.04 2.09
CA PRO A 175 -32.26 -9.04 1.04
C PRO A 175 -32.23 -8.39 -0.36
N PRO A 176 -31.39 -8.86 -1.30
CA PRO A 176 -30.52 -10.05 -1.25
C PRO A 176 -29.13 -9.82 -0.64
N VAL A 177 -28.84 -8.61 -0.12
CA VAL A 177 -27.51 -8.25 0.42
C VAL A 177 -27.20 -9.01 1.70
N VAL A 178 -28.23 -9.20 2.51
CA VAL A 178 -28.20 -9.98 3.76
C VAL A 178 -29.41 -10.92 3.75
N ALA A 179 -29.28 -12.10 4.37
CA ALA A 179 -30.34 -13.10 4.36
C ALA A 179 -31.64 -12.61 5.02
N ALA A 180 -31.53 -11.77 6.05
CA ALA A 180 -32.65 -11.14 6.74
C ALA A 180 -32.37 -9.65 6.96
N ALA A 181 -33.44 -8.84 7.07
CA ALA A 181 -33.33 -7.42 7.34
C ALA A 181 -32.58 -7.20 8.66
N THR A 182 -31.42 -6.54 8.59
CA THR A 182 -30.56 -6.30 9.77
C THR A 182 -30.22 -4.82 9.90
N PRO A 183 -30.33 -4.22 11.10
CA PRO A 183 -29.88 -2.85 11.33
C PRO A 183 -28.40 -2.67 10.97
N TYR A 184 -28.08 -1.58 10.29
CA TYR A 184 -26.73 -1.21 9.94
C TYR A 184 -26.15 -0.27 11.02
N GLY A 185 -25.27 -0.82 11.86
CA GLY A 185 -24.59 -0.08 12.90
C GLY A 185 -23.62 0.97 12.35
N ALA A 186 -23.79 2.22 12.80
CA ALA A 186 -22.87 3.32 12.55
C ALA A 186 -22.19 3.73 13.86
N VAL A 187 -20.93 3.32 14.06
CA VAL A 187 -20.16 3.59 15.28
C VAL A 187 -18.79 4.12 14.89
N TYR A 188 -18.42 5.27 15.45
CA TYR A 188 -17.08 5.81 15.34
C TYR A 188 -16.22 5.31 16.52
N SER A 189 -15.19 4.54 16.22
CA SER A 189 -14.23 4.06 17.22
C SER A 189 -13.06 5.04 17.32
N PHE A 190 -13.00 5.82 18.40
CA PHE A 190 -11.86 6.67 18.72
C PHE A 190 -10.78 5.88 19.47
N ASN A 191 -9.73 5.47 18.76
CA ASN A 191 -8.73 4.52 19.23
C ASN A 191 -7.29 5.07 19.16
N TRP A 192 -7.12 6.37 19.44
CA TRP A 192 -5.90 7.15 19.21
C TRP A 192 -4.60 6.48 19.70
N LEU A 193 -4.60 5.89 20.91
CA LEU A 193 -3.38 5.28 21.47
C LEU A 193 -3.03 3.94 20.79
N SER A 194 -4.05 3.13 20.48
CA SER A 194 -3.87 1.85 19.78
C SER A 194 -3.53 2.02 18.29
N ALA A 195 -3.81 3.19 17.72
CA ALA A 195 -3.58 3.46 16.32
C ALA A 195 -2.08 3.51 16.00
N THR A 196 -1.70 2.93 14.87
CA THR A 196 -0.30 2.86 14.41
C THR A 196 0.35 4.24 14.24
N GLY A 197 -0.45 5.27 13.94
CA GLY A 197 0.04 6.65 13.86
C GLY A 197 0.72 7.14 15.15
N THR A 198 0.25 6.67 16.32
CA THR A 198 0.86 7.01 17.60
C THR A 198 2.24 6.36 17.76
N ALA A 199 2.42 5.14 17.26
CA ALA A 199 3.74 4.49 17.22
C ALA A 199 4.74 5.30 16.38
N ILE A 200 4.30 5.83 15.22
CA ILE A 200 5.11 6.66 14.34
C ILE A 200 5.47 7.99 15.03
N LEU A 201 4.52 8.61 15.73
CA LEU A 201 4.77 9.83 16.49
C LEU A 201 5.82 9.61 17.60
N ILE A 202 5.69 8.53 18.37
CA ILE A 202 6.67 8.15 19.40
C ILE A 202 8.02 7.86 18.77
N ALA A 203 8.07 7.13 17.63
CA ALA A 203 9.30 6.87 16.90
C ALA A 203 10.00 8.16 16.47
N ALA A 204 9.25 9.15 15.98
CA ALA A 204 9.79 10.45 15.61
C ALA A 204 10.40 11.19 16.82
N VAL A 205 9.72 11.18 17.98
CA VAL A 205 10.23 11.78 19.22
C VAL A 205 11.52 11.08 19.67
N LEU A 206 11.54 9.75 19.67
CA LEU A 206 12.75 8.97 20.02
C LEU A 206 13.91 9.24 19.05
N ALA A 207 13.63 9.37 17.75
CA ALA A 207 14.63 9.72 16.75
C ALA A 207 15.19 11.13 16.97
N ILE A 208 14.35 12.11 17.31
CA ILE A 208 14.77 13.49 17.65
C ILE A 208 15.73 13.49 18.84
N LEU A 209 15.38 12.73 19.89
CA LEU A 209 16.20 12.61 21.11
C LEU A 209 17.54 11.93 20.82
N LEU A 210 17.51 10.81 20.09
CA LEU A 210 18.72 10.03 19.77
C LEU A 210 19.68 10.81 18.85
N LEU A 211 19.15 11.51 17.85
CA LEU A 211 19.94 12.33 16.93
C LEU A 211 20.33 13.69 17.53
N ARG A 212 19.80 14.05 18.70
CA ARG A 212 20.02 15.32 19.38
C ARG A 212 19.69 16.53 18.49
N LEU A 213 18.56 16.44 17.78
CA LEU A 213 18.08 17.53 16.96
C LEU A 213 17.69 18.73 17.83
N LYS A 214 18.01 19.94 17.38
CA LYS A 214 17.61 21.17 18.06
C LYS A 214 16.08 21.27 18.04
N PRO A 215 15.40 21.60 19.17
CA PRO A 215 13.94 21.65 19.24
C PRO A 215 13.30 22.57 18.19
N ALA A 216 13.93 23.71 17.90
CA ALA A 216 13.45 24.64 16.88
C ALA A 216 13.40 24.01 15.48
N VAL A 217 14.38 23.16 15.13
CA VAL A 217 14.40 22.45 13.85
C VAL A 217 13.29 21.40 13.83
N ALA A 218 13.14 20.62 14.92
CA ALA A 218 12.08 19.62 15.01
C ALA A 218 10.67 20.22 14.87
N VAL A 219 10.38 21.33 15.55
CA VAL A 219 9.08 22.02 15.46
C VAL A 219 8.86 22.61 14.07
N LYS A 220 9.90 23.20 13.46
CA LYS A 220 9.82 23.73 12.09
C LYS A 220 9.49 22.61 11.10
N THR A 221 10.22 21.49 11.16
CA THR A 221 9.99 20.32 10.29
C THR A 221 8.60 19.72 10.50
N LEU A 222 8.11 19.65 11.75
CA LEU A 222 6.74 19.20 12.03
C LEU A 222 5.69 20.13 11.39
N GLY A 223 5.89 21.45 11.47
CA GLY A 223 4.99 22.44 10.87
C GLY A 223 5.04 22.48 9.34
N GLU A 224 6.18 22.16 8.73
CA GLU A 224 6.32 21.95 7.28
C GLU A 224 5.56 20.68 6.86
N THR A 225 5.79 19.57 7.56
CA THR A 225 5.11 18.29 7.32
C THR A 225 3.58 18.42 7.43
N PHE A 226 3.08 19.12 8.46
CA PHE A 226 1.64 19.33 8.61
C PHE A 226 1.04 20.13 7.45
N ARG A 227 1.76 21.14 6.95
CA ARG A 227 1.33 21.93 5.78
C ARG A 227 1.32 21.09 4.50
N GLU A 228 2.33 20.25 4.29
CA GLU A 228 2.39 19.33 3.15
C GLU A 228 1.25 18.30 3.18
N LEU A 229 0.92 17.78 4.37
CA LEU A 229 -0.10 16.74 4.54
C LEU A 229 -1.52 17.27 4.72
N ALA A 230 -1.73 18.58 4.93
CA ALA A 230 -3.06 19.15 5.21
C ALA A 230 -4.09 18.84 4.10
N LEU A 231 -3.72 19.07 2.83
CA LEU A 231 -4.58 18.78 1.69
C LEU A 231 -4.82 17.26 1.51
N PRO A 232 -3.80 16.38 1.57
CA PRO A 232 -4.01 14.93 1.60
C PRO A 232 -4.94 14.45 2.73
N ILE A 233 -4.77 14.95 3.96
CA ILE A 233 -5.60 14.58 5.11
C ILE A 233 -7.07 14.97 4.86
N TYR A 234 -7.29 16.21 4.40
CA TYR A 234 -8.64 16.68 4.06
C TYR A 234 -9.27 15.85 2.94
N SER A 235 -8.51 15.57 1.88
CA SER A 235 -8.98 14.77 0.75
C SER A 235 -9.38 13.34 1.16
N ILE A 236 -8.53 12.65 1.94
CA ILE A 236 -8.84 11.31 2.44
C ILE A 236 -10.08 11.34 3.34
N GLY A 237 -10.20 12.35 4.21
CA GLY A 237 -11.38 12.56 5.06
C GLY A 237 -12.67 12.71 4.25
N MET A 238 -12.65 13.53 3.19
CA MET A 238 -13.81 13.73 2.31
C MET A 238 -14.16 12.48 1.51
N VAL A 239 -13.17 11.73 1.01
CA VAL A 239 -13.41 10.48 0.31
C VAL A 239 -13.98 9.42 1.24
N LEU A 240 -13.49 9.29 2.47
CA LEU A 240 -14.07 8.39 3.47
C LEU A 240 -15.50 8.80 3.82
N ALA A 241 -15.77 10.10 4.01
CA ALA A 241 -17.11 10.59 4.27
C ALA A 241 -18.07 10.22 3.13
N PHE A 242 -17.69 10.47 1.88
CA PHE A 242 -18.47 10.06 0.71
C PHE A 242 -18.65 8.54 0.65
N ALA A 243 -17.61 7.75 0.90
CA ALA A 243 -17.69 6.30 0.90
C ALA A 243 -18.71 5.77 1.92
N PHE A 244 -18.70 6.30 3.16
CA PHE A 244 -19.70 5.95 4.15
C PHE A 244 -21.10 6.36 3.71
N ILE A 245 -21.29 7.56 3.16
CA ILE A 245 -22.59 8.00 2.62
C ILE A 245 -23.06 7.07 1.49
N ALA A 246 -22.18 6.68 0.56
CA ALA A 246 -22.49 5.77 -0.53
C ALA A 246 -22.89 4.37 -0.03
N ASN A 247 -22.27 3.91 1.06
CA ASN A 247 -22.60 2.63 1.70
C ASN A 247 -23.96 2.68 2.43
N TYR A 248 -24.19 3.70 3.27
CA TYR A 248 -25.44 3.82 4.03
C TYR A 248 -26.65 4.19 3.16
N SER A 249 -26.45 4.91 2.04
CA SER A 249 -27.52 5.23 1.08
C SER A 249 -27.87 4.08 0.12
N GLY A 250 -27.08 2.99 0.13
CA GLY A 250 -27.27 1.84 -0.77
C GLY A 250 -26.75 2.05 -2.20
N LEU A 251 -26.10 3.19 -2.52
CA LEU A 251 -25.48 3.42 -3.82
C LEU A 251 -24.45 2.33 -4.17
N SER A 252 -23.56 2.01 -3.23
CA SER A 252 -22.54 0.96 -3.41
C SER A 252 -23.16 -0.40 -3.70
N THR A 253 -24.24 -0.72 -3.00
CA THR A 253 -25.00 -1.97 -3.16
C THR A 253 -25.65 -2.05 -4.54
N THR A 254 -26.32 -1.00 -5.00
CA THR A 254 -26.98 -0.99 -6.31
C THR A 254 -25.98 -1.21 -7.45
N LEU A 255 -24.83 -0.55 -7.39
CA LEU A 255 -23.73 -0.77 -8.35
C LEU A 255 -23.18 -2.19 -8.26
N ALA A 256 -23.05 -2.74 -7.04
CA ALA A 256 -22.60 -4.12 -6.85
C ALA A 256 -23.56 -5.13 -7.48
N MET A 257 -24.88 -4.94 -7.33
CA MET A 257 -25.89 -5.78 -7.97
C MET A 257 -25.81 -5.72 -9.49
N ALA A 258 -25.56 -4.54 -10.06
CA ALA A 258 -25.32 -4.40 -11.50
C ALA A 258 -24.06 -5.17 -11.93
N LEU A 259 -22.97 -5.04 -11.20
CA LEU A 259 -21.71 -5.74 -11.48
C LEU A 259 -21.80 -7.26 -11.27
N ALA A 260 -22.66 -7.74 -10.38
CA ALA A 260 -22.91 -9.17 -10.20
C ALA A 260 -23.43 -9.86 -11.48
N HIS A 261 -23.98 -9.11 -12.44
CA HIS A 261 -24.36 -9.67 -13.74
C HIS A 261 -23.15 -10.10 -14.58
N THR A 262 -21.93 -9.67 -14.25
CA THR A 262 -20.69 -10.13 -14.91
C THR A 262 -20.37 -11.60 -14.60
N GLY A 263 -21.00 -12.19 -13.58
CA GLY A 263 -20.83 -13.60 -13.25
C GLY A 263 -19.38 -13.98 -12.95
N LYS A 264 -18.93 -15.10 -13.51
CA LYS A 264 -17.57 -15.62 -13.30
C LYS A 264 -16.47 -14.68 -13.82
N ALA A 265 -16.77 -13.80 -14.77
CA ALA A 265 -15.81 -12.85 -15.31
C ALA A 265 -15.42 -11.76 -14.29
N PHE A 266 -16.21 -11.58 -13.23
CA PHE A 266 -15.92 -10.58 -12.19
C PHE A 266 -14.53 -10.74 -11.58
N ALA A 267 -14.07 -11.97 -11.34
CA ALA A 267 -12.74 -12.21 -10.77
C ALA A 267 -11.61 -11.61 -11.62
N PHE A 268 -11.77 -11.58 -12.95
CA PHE A 268 -10.80 -10.97 -13.87
C PHE A 268 -10.92 -9.44 -13.90
N PHE A 269 -12.15 -8.91 -13.90
CA PHE A 269 -12.40 -7.47 -14.03
C PHE A 269 -12.38 -6.71 -12.69
N SER A 270 -12.44 -7.40 -11.55
CA SER A 270 -12.43 -6.80 -10.22
C SER A 270 -11.23 -5.84 -9.99
N PRO A 271 -9.99 -6.16 -10.39
CA PRO A 271 -8.87 -5.22 -10.32
C PRO A 271 -9.06 -3.92 -11.11
N PHE A 272 -9.85 -3.93 -12.19
CA PHE A 272 -10.07 -2.76 -13.03
C PHE A 272 -10.84 -1.67 -12.29
N LEU A 273 -11.73 -2.04 -11.37
CA LEU A 273 -12.44 -1.07 -10.52
C LEU A 273 -11.44 -0.31 -9.62
N GLY A 274 -10.51 -1.04 -9.02
CA GLY A 274 -9.41 -0.47 -8.24
C GLY A 274 -8.54 0.45 -9.09
N TRP A 275 -8.16 -0.01 -10.29
CA TRP A 275 -7.38 0.74 -11.25
C TRP A 275 -8.03 2.07 -11.66
N ILE A 276 -9.31 2.07 -12.02
CA ILE A 276 -10.06 3.30 -12.35
C ILE A 276 -10.11 4.22 -11.12
N GLY A 277 -10.38 3.65 -9.93
CA GLY A 277 -10.42 4.43 -8.69
C GLY A 277 -9.11 5.15 -8.40
N VAL A 278 -7.98 4.46 -8.54
CA VAL A 278 -6.66 5.08 -8.30
C VAL A 278 -6.26 6.01 -9.44
N PHE A 279 -6.62 5.71 -10.69
CA PHE A 279 -6.40 6.63 -11.80
C PHE A 279 -7.07 7.99 -11.54
N LEU A 280 -8.34 7.99 -11.10
CA LEU A 280 -9.10 9.19 -10.82
C LEU A 280 -8.65 9.92 -9.54
N THR A 281 -8.34 9.17 -8.48
CA THR A 281 -8.07 9.75 -7.15
C THR A 281 -6.59 9.96 -6.84
N GLY A 282 -5.68 9.30 -7.56
CA GLY A 282 -4.24 9.25 -7.25
C GLY A 282 -3.87 8.43 -6.00
N SER A 283 -4.83 7.77 -5.34
CA SER A 283 -4.62 7.16 -4.02
C SER A 283 -5.34 5.82 -3.87
N ASP A 284 -4.57 4.77 -3.58
CA ASP A 284 -5.11 3.46 -3.21
C ASP A 284 -6.01 3.51 -1.97
N THR A 285 -5.70 4.38 -1.01
CA THR A 285 -6.53 4.56 0.18
C THR A 285 -7.91 5.11 -0.21
N SER A 286 -7.94 6.12 -1.08
CA SER A 286 -9.17 6.73 -1.57
C SER A 286 -9.97 5.75 -2.44
N ALA A 287 -9.32 5.04 -3.37
CA ALA A 287 -9.99 4.03 -4.19
C ALA A 287 -10.55 2.86 -3.36
N ASN A 288 -9.85 2.45 -2.31
CA ASN A 288 -10.33 1.43 -1.37
C ASN A 288 -11.52 1.90 -0.55
N ALA A 289 -11.53 3.17 -0.12
CA ALA A 289 -12.70 3.75 0.53
C ALA A 289 -13.91 3.71 -0.42
N LEU A 290 -13.74 4.16 -1.66
CA LEU A 290 -14.83 4.27 -2.64
C LEU A 290 -15.40 2.91 -3.07
N PHE A 291 -14.55 1.93 -3.33
CA PHE A 291 -14.97 0.69 -4.00
C PHE A 291 -14.83 -0.58 -3.16
N GLY A 292 -14.20 -0.52 -1.97
CA GLY A 292 -14.00 -1.71 -1.14
C GLY A 292 -15.31 -2.40 -0.75
N ALA A 293 -16.30 -1.63 -0.28
CA ALA A 293 -17.62 -2.17 0.08
C ALA A 293 -18.39 -2.74 -1.12
N LEU A 294 -18.33 -2.04 -2.27
CA LEU A 294 -18.91 -2.49 -3.52
C LEU A 294 -18.29 -3.82 -3.97
N GLN A 295 -16.97 -3.98 -3.84
CA GLN A 295 -16.26 -5.22 -4.19
C GLN A 295 -16.68 -6.40 -3.32
N ALA A 296 -16.72 -6.21 -2.00
CA ALA A 296 -17.21 -7.22 -1.06
C ALA A 296 -18.67 -7.61 -1.37
N THR A 297 -19.54 -6.62 -1.57
CA THR A 297 -20.96 -6.87 -1.87
C THR A 297 -21.13 -7.63 -3.19
N THR A 298 -20.38 -7.27 -4.23
CA THR A 298 -20.44 -7.95 -5.54
C THR A 298 -19.95 -9.39 -5.41
N ALA A 299 -18.86 -9.62 -4.67
CA ALA A 299 -18.33 -10.95 -4.42
C ALA A 299 -19.33 -11.83 -3.66
N ALA A 300 -19.97 -11.29 -2.61
CA ALA A 300 -21.00 -11.99 -1.85
C ALA A 300 -22.18 -12.44 -2.74
N GLN A 301 -22.65 -11.57 -3.65
CA GLN A 301 -23.73 -11.91 -4.60
C GLN A 301 -23.32 -13.00 -5.61
N LEU A 302 -22.04 -13.06 -5.95
CA LEU A 302 -21.49 -14.04 -6.89
C LEU A 302 -21.05 -15.35 -6.22
N GLY A 303 -21.10 -15.44 -4.89
CA GLY A 303 -20.52 -16.55 -4.14
C GLY A 303 -18.99 -16.62 -4.25
N LEU A 304 -18.34 -15.49 -4.55
CA LEU A 304 -16.88 -15.37 -4.58
C LEU A 304 -16.35 -14.92 -3.20
N PRO A 305 -15.12 -15.31 -2.82
CA PRO A 305 -14.52 -14.83 -1.59
C PRO A 305 -14.37 -13.30 -1.56
N GLU A 306 -15.00 -12.64 -0.60
CA GLU A 306 -14.99 -11.18 -0.47
C GLU A 306 -13.56 -10.63 -0.33
N VAL A 307 -12.71 -11.34 0.43
CA VAL A 307 -11.31 -10.97 0.61
C VAL A 307 -10.55 -10.89 -0.72
N LEU A 308 -10.86 -11.76 -1.68
CA LEU A 308 -10.20 -11.73 -2.99
C LEU A 308 -10.59 -10.47 -3.77
N ALA A 309 -11.89 -10.14 -3.84
CA ALA A 309 -12.39 -8.98 -4.57
C ALA A 309 -11.96 -7.65 -3.94
N VAL A 310 -12.01 -7.55 -2.60
CA VAL A 310 -11.55 -6.36 -1.88
C VAL A 310 -10.03 -6.19 -2.05
N THR A 311 -9.27 -7.28 -2.05
CA THR A 311 -7.84 -7.24 -2.31
C THR A 311 -7.52 -6.85 -3.75
N ALA A 312 -8.25 -7.41 -4.72
CA ALA A 312 -8.13 -7.08 -6.13
C ALA A 312 -8.31 -5.56 -6.38
N ASN A 313 -9.19 -4.91 -5.63
CA ASN A 313 -9.32 -3.45 -5.65
C ASN A 313 -8.01 -2.73 -5.27
N THR A 314 -7.33 -3.20 -4.22
CA THR A 314 -6.04 -2.65 -3.80
C THR A 314 -4.96 -2.94 -4.81
N THR A 315 -4.80 -4.20 -5.24
CA THR A 315 -3.68 -4.62 -6.08
C THR A 315 -3.82 -4.09 -7.51
N GLY A 316 -5.03 -4.06 -8.07
CA GLY A 316 -5.34 -3.36 -9.32
C GLY A 316 -5.09 -1.85 -9.22
N GLY A 317 -5.46 -1.24 -8.09
CA GLY A 317 -5.21 0.17 -7.79
C GLY A 317 -3.75 0.60 -7.94
N VAL A 318 -2.82 -0.20 -7.42
CA VAL A 318 -1.37 0.06 -7.49
C VAL A 318 -0.91 0.25 -8.94
N THR A 319 -1.44 -0.55 -9.87
CA THR A 319 -1.10 -0.42 -11.29
C THR A 319 -1.67 0.84 -11.94
N GLY A 320 -2.80 1.36 -11.44
CA GLY A 320 -3.42 2.60 -11.88
C GLY A 320 -2.69 3.85 -11.37
N LYS A 321 -1.94 3.72 -10.27
CA LYS A 321 -1.18 4.84 -9.70
C LYS A 321 -0.20 5.46 -10.70
N MET A 322 0.46 4.63 -11.51
CA MET A 322 1.43 5.04 -12.53
C MET A 322 0.87 6.02 -13.57
N ILE A 323 -0.45 6.05 -13.77
CA ILE A 323 -1.12 6.88 -14.79
C ILE A 323 -2.01 7.95 -14.16
N SER A 324 -2.08 8.02 -12.84
CA SER A 324 -2.86 9.06 -12.16
C SER A 324 -2.31 10.45 -12.51
N PRO A 325 -3.17 11.45 -12.80
CA PRO A 325 -2.71 12.79 -13.17
C PRO A 325 -1.76 13.41 -12.15
N GLN A 326 -2.00 13.15 -10.85
CA GLN A 326 -1.13 13.60 -9.76
C GLN A 326 0.28 12.99 -9.84
N SER A 327 0.38 11.67 -10.03
CA SER A 327 1.69 11.00 -10.10
C SER A 327 2.46 11.41 -11.36
N ILE A 328 1.76 11.56 -12.48
CA ILE A 328 2.35 12.04 -13.75
C ILE A 328 2.88 13.47 -13.60
N ALA A 329 2.09 14.38 -13.02
CA ALA A 329 2.51 15.77 -12.81
C ALA A 329 3.75 15.87 -11.91
N ILE A 330 3.78 15.12 -10.80
CA ILE A 330 4.93 15.07 -9.89
C ILE A 330 6.16 14.49 -10.60
N ALA A 331 6.00 13.40 -11.35
CA ALA A 331 7.09 12.79 -12.10
C ALA A 331 7.67 13.76 -13.14
N CYS A 332 6.82 14.42 -13.93
CA CYS A 332 7.23 15.43 -14.91
C CYS A 332 7.97 16.60 -14.27
N ALA A 333 7.46 17.12 -13.14
CA ALA A 333 8.12 18.19 -12.41
C ALA A 333 9.50 17.78 -11.87
N ALA A 334 9.64 16.55 -11.36
CA ALA A 334 10.89 16.05 -10.78
C ALA A 334 12.03 15.87 -11.79
N VAL A 335 11.71 15.57 -13.05
CA VAL A 335 12.71 15.32 -14.10
C VAL A 335 12.80 16.45 -15.14
N GLY A 336 12.18 17.60 -14.87
CA GLY A 336 12.26 18.78 -15.74
C GLY A 336 11.47 18.65 -17.05
N LEU A 337 10.43 17.82 -17.07
CA LEU A 337 9.55 17.57 -18.21
C LEU A 337 8.14 18.17 -18.00
N ALA A 338 8.02 19.26 -17.25
CA ALA A 338 6.76 19.99 -17.08
C ALA A 338 6.19 20.41 -18.44
N GLY A 339 4.88 20.20 -18.65
CA GLY A 339 4.21 20.42 -19.94
C GLY A 339 4.26 19.22 -20.90
N LYS A 340 4.96 18.13 -20.55
CA LYS A 340 4.99 16.86 -21.31
C LYS A 340 4.25 15.72 -20.60
N GLU A 341 3.29 16.03 -19.74
CA GLU A 341 2.50 15.07 -18.96
C GLU A 341 1.77 14.07 -19.87
N SER A 342 1.26 14.55 -21.02
CA SER A 342 0.56 13.73 -22.01
C SER A 342 1.47 12.66 -22.63
N ASP A 343 2.73 13.00 -22.91
CA ASP A 343 3.70 12.06 -23.46
C ASP A 343 4.06 10.97 -22.45
N LEU A 344 4.28 11.37 -21.19
CA LEU A 344 4.53 10.42 -20.10
C LEU A 344 3.32 9.51 -19.87
N PHE A 345 2.11 10.06 -19.85
CA PHE A 345 0.88 9.27 -19.72
C PHE A 345 0.71 8.27 -20.86
N ARG A 346 0.90 8.68 -22.12
CA ARG A 346 0.83 7.78 -23.30
C ARG A 346 1.85 6.65 -23.25
N PHE A 347 3.00 6.90 -22.64
CA PHE A 347 4.00 5.87 -22.40
C PHE A 347 3.57 4.93 -21.26
N THR A 348 3.18 5.46 -20.11
CA THR A 348 2.88 4.64 -18.91
C THR A 348 1.58 3.87 -19.00
N VAL A 349 0.58 4.34 -19.76
CA VAL A 349 -0.74 3.68 -19.88
C VAL A 349 -0.65 2.25 -20.41
N LYS A 350 0.25 2.00 -21.37
CA LYS A 350 0.46 0.67 -21.95
C LYS A 350 0.96 -0.32 -20.89
N HIS A 351 1.91 0.13 -20.07
CA HIS A 351 2.50 -0.66 -18.99
C HIS A 351 1.50 -0.90 -17.86
N SER A 352 0.74 0.14 -17.51
CA SER A 352 -0.33 0.08 -16.51
C SER A 352 -1.39 -0.95 -16.89
N LEU A 353 -1.87 -0.95 -18.13
CA LEU A 353 -2.85 -1.93 -18.63
C LEU A 353 -2.27 -3.35 -18.68
N ALA A 354 -1.00 -3.52 -19.07
CA ALA A 354 -0.36 -4.84 -19.08
C ALA A 354 -0.29 -5.44 -17.67
N PHE A 355 0.13 -4.65 -16.67
CA PHE A 355 0.15 -5.08 -15.28
C PHE A 355 -1.25 -5.31 -14.71
N LEU A 356 -2.23 -4.49 -15.11
CA LEU A 356 -3.62 -4.68 -14.71
C LEU A 356 -4.18 -6.02 -15.20
N VAL A 357 -3.95 -6.36 -16.48
CA VAL A 357 -4.36 -7.66 -17.04
C VAL A 357 -3.68 -8.81 -16.30
N LEU A 358 -2.40 -8.68 -15.97
CA LEU A 358 -1.67 -9.69 -15.19
C LEU A 358 -2.31 -9.90 -13.81
N ILE A 359 -2.70 -8.84 -13.11
CA ILE A 359 -3.41 -8.94 -11.82
C ILE A 359 -4.79 -9.57 -12.02
N GLY A 360 -5.52 -9.22 -13.08
CA GLY A 360 -6.79 -9.88 -13.44
C GLY A 360 -6.65 -11.39 -13.64
N ILE A 361 -5.57 -11.83 -14.30
CA ILE A 361 -5.24 -13.24 -14.46
C ILE A 361 -4.96 -13.88 -13.09
N ILE A 362 -4.13 -13.25 -12.26
CA ILE A 362 -3.81 -13.75 -10.91
C ILE A 362 -5.09 -13.90 -10.07
N CYS A 363 -5.97 -12.90 -10.05
CA CYS A 363 -7.23 -12.95 -9.33
C CYS A 363 -8.15 -14.07 -9.84
N THR A 364 -8.21 -14.28 -11.15
CA THR A 364 -9.01 -15.37 -11.76
C THR A 364 -8.47 -16.75 -11.38
N LEU A 365 -7.15 -16.92 -11.44
CA LEU A 365 -6.51 -18.17 -11.02
C LEU A 365 -6.73 -18.43 -9.53
N GLN A 366 -6.65 -17.42 -8.68
CA GLN A 366 -6.91 -17.56 -7.25
C GLN A 366 -8.39 -17.85 -6.95
N ALA A 367 -9.32 -17.31 -7.73
CA ALA A 367 -10.75 -17.59 -7.58
C ALA A 367 -11.11 -19.04 -7.92
N TYR A 368 -10.54 -19.61 -8.99
CA TYR A 368 -11.06 -20.85 -9.58
C TYR A 368 -10.08 -22.02 -9.65
N VAL A 369 -8.76 -21.77 -9.60
CA VAL A 369 -7.73 -22.80 -9.79
C VAL A 369 -6.92 -23.03 -8.52
N PHE A 370 -6.56 -21.96 -7.81
CA PHE A 370 -5.75 -21.98 -6.59
C PHE A 370 -6.48 -21.34 -5.39
N PRO A 371 -7.70 -21.82 -5.04
CA PRO A 371 -8.47 -21.24 -3.93
C PRO A 371 -7.76 -21.40 -2.58
N TRP A 372 -6.85 -22.38 -2.44
CA TRP A 372 -6.02 -22.56 -1.25
C TRP A 372 -5.09 -21.36 -0.96
N MET A 373 -4.83 -20.49 -1.96
CA MET A 373 -4.08 -19.25 -1.77
C MET A 373 -4.91 -18.16 -1.10
N ILE A 374 -6.24 -18.31 -1.01
CA ILE A 374 -7.10 -17.34 -0.35
C ILE A 374 -7.02 -17.59 1.17
N PRO A 375 -6.69 -16.57 1.98
CA PRO A 375 -6.63 -16.74 3.43
C PRO A 375 -8.02 -17.08 3.96
N THR A 376 -8.10 -18.16 4.74
CA THR A 376 -9.30 -18.52 5.50
C THR A 376 -9.35 -17.61 6.72
N THR A 377 -10.31 -16.69 6.75
CA THR A 377 -10.63 -15.85 7.91
C THR A 377 -11.35 -16.63 8.99
#